data_AF-A0AA39QR88-F1
#
_entry.id   AF-A0AA39QR88-F1
#
_cell.length_a   1.000
_cell.length_b   1.000
_cell.length_c   1.000
_cell.angle_alpha   90.00
_cell.angle_beta   90.00
_cell.angle_gamma   90.00
#
_symmetry.space_group_name_H-M   'P 1'
#
loop_
_entity.id
_entity.type
_entity.pdbx_description
1 polymer ?
#
loop_
_entity_poly.entity_id
_entity_poly.type
_entity_poly.pdbx_seq_one_letter_code
_entity_poly.pdbx_strand_id
1 'polypeptide(L)'
;MGSIYYHQLGGIENRRLDLSWADRGQFWDNSRLARDVFSIAKGGPLQLALGITNTGASYLLIPGRQAKEIARNCRLPSPRPDKSLNASDFESVSPIEFKTPDELIKKLGSLASSKSKNRKNGTAPVDTSKSNKGYDAIAMDPDRRNDGLYRPLFEHGRVLYRLKKNILDENLIEVGRLQWLETFRMCSFIYNRWQPSSPTILDIGLAEGAPGRLDPPPAVRQIVIKRNEKLDEGKRDTFIYGTPEVTDDDGATRTVQEFFRKRDSGPMLLLVCGRKGTLEVLKQCYDVDGTAWGNGLKDLLQPSSRAPSRHPVYVVDVKEMALKHLKVDEQQLRTVHLICTKLGLATGGQIKTVSAGNDSRRIFDAWTVLVEGPAIDEKRQPREQPLSVASPPANNDGDDPDSDFDPNDIVQQAPAATASTHTGQSGGSYIYDDDSDYGDDSE
;
A
#
# COMPACT_ATOMS: atom_id res chain seq x y z
N MET A 1 5.44 -12.26 26.23
CA MET A 1 5.89 -13.18 25.16
C MET A 1 7.37 -12.91 24.91
N GLY A 2 8.16 -13.95 24.64
CA GLY A 2 9.56 -13.75 24.22
C GLY A 2 9.63 -13.25 22.77
N SER A 3 10.72 -12.56 22.40
CA SER A 3 10.93 -12.06 21.03
C SER A 3 10.85 -13.17 20.00
N ILE A 4 10.30 -12.85 18.83
CA ILE A 4 10.17 -13.79 17.72
C ILE A 4 11.36 -13.62 16.79
N TYR A 5 12.09 -14.70 16.65
CA TYR A 5 13.21 -14.80 15.73
C TYR A 5 12.75 -15.41 14.41
N TYR A 6 13.26 -14.90 13.31
CA TYR A 6 12.92 -15.29 11.96
C TYR A 6 14.12 -15.91 11.24
N HIS A 7 13.85 -16.83 10.33
CA HIS A 7 14.83 -17.28 9.34
C HIS A 7 14.32 -16.94 7.94
N GLN A 8 15.22 -16.54 7.05
CA GLN A 8 14.84 -16.18 5.69
C GLN A 8 14.68 -17.42 4.80
N LEU A 9 13.53 -17.53 4.13
CA LEU A 9 13.23 -18.54 3.12
C LEU A 9 13.44 -18.03 1.68
N GLY A 10 13.66 -16.73 1.42
CA GLY A 10 13.97 -16.22 0.08
C GLY A 10 14.31 -14.72 0.06
N GLY A 11 15.12 -14.25 -0.91
CA GLY A 11 15.54 -12.85 -1.12
C GLY A 11 17.06 -12.66 -1.31
N ILE A 12 17.61 -11.48 -0.98
CA ILE A 12 19.03 -11.03 -1.14
C ILE A 12 20.11 -12.13 -1.09
N GLU A 13 20.05 -13.05 -0.12
CA GLU A 13 21.08 -14.08 0.05
C GLU A 13 20.82 -15.37 -0.75
N ASN A 14 20.11 -15.26 -1.88
CA ASN A 14 19.67 -16.38 -2.72
C ASN A 14 20.77 -17.19 -3.45
N ARG A 15 22.00 -17.25 -2.92
CA ARG A 15 22.92 -18.35 -3.28
C ARG A 15 22.86 -19.53 -2.33
N ARG A 16 22.26 -19.33 -1.16
CA ARG A 16 21.91 -20.40 -0.24
C ARG A 16 20.59 -19.97 0.37
N LEU A 17 19.53 -20.72 0.11
CA LEU A 17 18.49 -20.85 1.11
C LEU A 17 19.23 -21.25 2.38
N ASP A 18 19.55 -20.28 3.23
CA ASP A 18 20.42 -20.51 4.37
C ASP A 18 19.61 -21.14 5.50
N LEU A 19 18.97 -22.26 5.16
CA LEU A 19 19.09 -23.47 5.94
C LEU A 19 20.58 -23.88 6.02
N SER A 20 21.55 -22.97 6.21
CA SER A 20 22.94 -23.35 6.52
C SER A 20 23.03 -24.12 7.82
N TRP A 21 22.02 -23.96 8.68
CA TRP A 21 21.87 -24.83 9.81
C TRP A 21 21.63 -26.29 9.39
N ALA A 22 21.05 -26.53 8.21
CA ALA A 22 20.89 -27.83 7.58
C ALA A 22 22.00 -28.23 6.60
N ASP A 23 23.07 -27.44 6.47
CA ASP A 23 24.13 -27.64 5.47
C ASP A 23 24.88 -28.97 5.69
N ARG A 24 24.40 -30.01 5.00
CA ARG A 24 25.14 -31.23 4.67
C ARG A 24 25.50 -31.27 3.18
N GLY A 25 25.54 -30.13 2.49
CA GLY A 25 25.68 -30.09 1.03
C GLY A 25 24.44 -30.53 0.25
N GLN A 26 23.26 -30.60 0.89
CA GLN A 26 21.99 -30.83 0.19
C GLN A 26 21.46 -29.53 -0.40
N PHE A 27 21.35 -29.50 -1.73
CA PHE A 27 20.69 -28.43 -2.45
C PHE A 27 19.17 -28.60 -2.34
N TRP A 28 18.46 -27.59 -1.85
CA TRP A 28 17.02 -27.49 -2.02
C TRP A 28 16.74 -26.64 -3.25
N ASP A 29 16.08 -27.23 -4.23
CA ASP A 29 15.31 -26.42 -5.17
C ASP A 29 14.03 -25.90 -4.48
N ASN A 30 13.38 -24.93 -5.13
CA ASN A 30 12.16 -24.32 -4.59
C ASN A 30 11.04 -25.34 -4.38
N SER A 31 10.96 -26.39 -5.19
CA SER A 31 9.90 -27.41 -5.13
C SER A 31 10.04 -28.29 -3.89
N ARG A 32 11.26 -28.76 -3.62
CA ARG A 32 11.56 -29.55 -2.44
C ARG A 32 11.42 -28.70 -1.17
N LEU A 33 11.93 -27.45 -1.19
CA LEU A 33 11.76 -26.55 -0.04
C LEU A 33 10.28 -26.30 0.24
N ALA A 34 9.50 -25.95 -0.78
CA ALA A 34 8.08 -25.68 -0.60
C ALA A 34 7.35 -26.90 -0.04
N ARG A 35 7.63 -28.10 -0.54
CA ARG A 35 7.05 -29.35 0.00
C ARG A 35 7.37 -29.55 1.49
N ASP A 36 8.65 -29.39 1.85
CA ASP A 36 9.12 -29.60 3.22
C ASP A 36 8.54 -28.54 4.18
N VAL A 37 8.48 -27.27 3.75
CA VAL A 37 7.85 -26.18 4.51
C VAL A 37 6.33 -26.39 4.58
N PHE A 38 5.67 -26.80 3.52
CA PHE A 38 4.22 -27.01 3.53
C PHE A 38 3.79 -28.19 4.40
N SER A 39 4.71 -29.12 4.72
CA SER A 39 4.44 -30.25 5.62
C SER A 39 3.97 -29.84 7.02
N ILE A 40 4.32 -28.63 7.49
CA ILE A 40 3.89 -28.12 8.81
C ILE A 40 2.49 -27.50 8.80
N ALA A 41 1.86 -27.35 7.63
CA ALA A 41 0.53 -26.75 7.51
C ALA A 41 -0.62 -27.65 8.04
N LYS A 42 -0.35 -28.93 8.33
CA LYS A 42 -1.27 -29.90 8.97
C LYS A 42 -2.68 -29.96 8.32
N GLY A 43 -2.75 -29.79 7.01
CA GLY A 43 -4.00 -29.83 6.24
C GLY A 43 -4.73 -28.50 6.10
N GLY A 44 -4.24 -27.42 6.72
CA GLY A 44 -4.70 -26.04 6.53
C GLY A 44 -3.81 -25.24 5.58
N PRO A 45 -4.10 -23.94 5.37
CA PRO A 45 -3.19 -23.06 4.67
C PRO A 45 -1.91 -22.84 5.49
N LEU A 46 -0.78 -22.74 4.80
CA LEU A 46 0.51 -22.42 5.41
C LEU A 46 0.59 -20.91 5.66
N GLN A 47 0.81 -20.51 6.90
CA GLN A 47 1.08 -19.12 7.26
C GLN A 47 2.56 -18.91 7.60
N LEU A 48 3.16 -17.94 6.93
CA LEU A 48 4.53 -17.47 7.12
C LEU A 48 4.54 -15.98 7.44
N ALA A 49 5.73 -15.40 7.62
CA ALA A 49 5.91 -13.96 7.78
C ALA A 49 6.50 -13.33 6.51
N LEU A 50 6.06 -12.12 6.18
CA LEU A 50 6.57 -11.28 5.13
C LEU A 50 7.27 -10.08 5.78
N GLY A 51 8.60 -10.07 5.73
CA GLY A 51 9.39 -8.92 6.16
C GLY A 51 9.55 -7.94 5.01
N ILE A 52 9.21 -6.66 5.22
CA ILE A 52 9.44 -5.59 4.26
C ILE A 52 10.42 -4.59 4.86
N THR A 53 11.47 -4.26 4.13
CA THR A 53 12.50 -3.29 4.54
C THR A 53 12.07 -1.85 4.26
N ASN A 54 12.84 -0.87 4.75
CA ASN A 54 12.57 0.55 4.51
C ASN A 54 12.66 0.98 3.04
N THR A 55 13.38 0.21 2.20
CA THR A 55 13.41 0.42 0.74
C THR A 55 12.16 -0.10 0.07
N GLY A 56 11.34 -0.86 0.79
CA GLY A 56 10.18 -1.57 0.27
C GLY A 56 10.50 -2.96 -0.27
N ALA A 57 11.74 -3.46 -0.24
CA ALA A 57 12.04 -4.85 -0.63
C ALA A 57 11.42 -5.85 0.36
N SER A 58 10.86 -6.96 -0.14
CA SER A 58 10.20 -7.99 0.68
C SER A 58 10.96 -9.32 0.71
N TYR A 59 10.83 -9.99 1.86
CA TYR A 59 11.52 -11.22 2.20
C TYR A 59 10.52 -12.19 2.81
N LEU A 60 10.58 -13.45 2.38
CA LEU A 60 9.78 -14.49 2.98
C LEU A 60 10.51 -15.04 4.21
N LEU A 61 9.84 -15.03 5.35
CA LEU A 61 10.40 -15.35 6.65
C LEU A 61 9.63 -16.52 7.28
N ILE A 62 10.34 -17.38 7.98
CA ILE A 62 9.77 -18.44 8.81
C ILE A 62 10.09 -18.18 10.29
N PRO A 63 9.09 -18.12 11.18
CA PRO A 63 9.32 -18.07 12.62
C PRO A 63 10.16 -19.23 13.11
N GLY A 64 11.05 -18.98 14.07
CA GLY A 64 12.01 -19.97 14.59
C GLY A 64 11.36 -21.25 15.14
N ARG A 65 10.12 -21.17 15.65
CA ARG A 65 9.34 -22.34 16.08
C ARG A 65 9.00 -23.26 14.90
N GLN A 66 8.48 -22.68 13.81
CA GLN A 66 8.16 -23.40 12.58
C GLN A 66 9.44 -23.97 11.93
N ALA A 67 10.54 -23.20 11.91
CA ALA A 67 11.83 -23.67 11.41
C ALA A 67 12.35 -24.90 12.18
N LYS A 68 12.20 -24.92 13.51
CA LYS A 68 12.55 -26.08 14.35
C LYS A 68 11.66 -27.30 14.10
N GLU A 69 10.39 -27.09 13.75
CA GLU A 69 9.46 -28.17 13.38
C GLU A 69 9.86 -28.81 12.05
N ILE A 70 10.16 -28.00 11.03
CA ILE A 70 10.70 -28.48 9.74
C ILE A 70 12.01 -29.23 9.97
N ALA A 71 12.93 -28.66 10.77
CA ALA A 71 14.19 -29.31 11.08
C ALA A 71 14.00 -30.74 11.61
N ARG A 72 13.05 -30.91 12.52
CA ARG A 72 12.72 -32.21 13.12
C ARG A 72 12.11 -33.16 12.08
N ASN A 73 11.12 -32.70 11.32
CA ASN A 73 10.42 -33.51 10.32
C ASN A 73 11.36 -34.00 9.21
N CYS A 74 12.29 -33.15 8.80
CA CYS A 74 13.26 -33.44 7.74
C CYS A 74 14.59 -34.05 8.27
N ARG A 75 14.70 -34.33 9.57
CA ARG A 75 15.92 -34.87 10.24
C ARG A 75 17.17 -34.02 10.01
N LEU A 76 16.99 -32.70 10.05
CA LEU A 76 18.04 -31.70 9.89
C LEU A 76 18.53 -31.23 11.28
N PRO A 77 19.75 -30.68 11.40
CA PRO A 77 20.19 -29.98 12.59
C PRO A 77 19.24 -28.83 12.96
N SER A 78 19.29 -28.37 14.21
CA SER A 78 18.44 -27.25 14.65
C SER A 78 18.89 -25.92 14.03
N PRO A 79 17.97 -24.99 13.70
CA PRO A 79 18.31 -23.64 13.27
C PRO A 79 19.25 -22.94 14.25
N ARG A 80 20.35 -22.39 13.73
CA ARG A 80 21.32 -21.69 14.57
C ARG A 80 20.80 -20.30 14.95
N PRO A 81 20.89 -19.88 16.22
CA PRO A 81 20.43 -18.56 16.66
C PRO A 81 21.21 -17.38 16.09
N ASP A 82 22.49 -17.55 15.75
CA ASP A 82 23.37 -16.49 15.22
C ASP A 82 22.93 -15.96 13.85
N LYS A 83 22.09 -16.72 13.13
CA LYS A 83 21.56 -16.38 11.82
C LYS A 83 20.09 -15.98 11.84
N SER A 84 19.52 -15.77 13.02
CA SER A 84 18.15 -15.32 13.10
C SER A 84 18.03 -13.81 12.92
N LEU A 85 16.99 -13.42 12.21
CA LEU A 85 16.55 -12.05 12.03
C LEU A 85 15.50 -11.71 13.10
N ASN A 86 15.38 -10.44 13.43
CA ASN A 86 14.38 -9.90 14.34
C ASN A 86 13.36 -9.06 13.59
N ALA A 87 12.21 -8.79 14.21
CA ALA A 87 11.23 -7.87 13.62
C ALA A 87 11.82 -6.47 13.36
N SER A 88 12.76 -6.02 14.19
CA SER A 88 13.45 -4.72 14.03
C SER A 88 14.34 -4.61 12.79
N ASP A 89 14.69 -5.74 12.16
CA ASP A 89 15.46 -5.74 10.91
C ASP A 89 14.60 -5.33 9.70
N PHE A 90 13.29 -5.19 9.92
CA PHE A 90 12.31 -4.84 8.90
C PHE A 90 11.57 -3.54 9.28
N GLU A 91 11.04 -2.87 8.26
CA GLU A 91 10.12 -1.76 8.42
C GLU A 91 8.72 -2.27 8.80
N SER A 92 8.30 -3.42 8.27
CA SER A 92 7.11 -4.15 8.69
C SER A 92 7.33 -5.64 8.65
N VAL A 93 6.71 -6.38 9.58
CA VAL A 93 6.55 -7.83 9.48
C VAL A 93 5.06 -8.17 9.56
N SER A 94 4.52 -8.78 8.52
CA SER A 94 3.10 -9.17 8.46
C SER A 94 2.93 -10.64 8.05
N PRO A 95 1.80 -11.29 8.36
CA PRO A 95 1.57 -12.64 7.90
C PRO A 95 1.22 -12.68 6.41
N ILE A 96 1.69 -13.74 5.76
CA ILE A 96 1.39 -14.11 4.38
C ILE A 96 0.93 -15.57 4.34
N GLU A 97 -0.09 -15.85 3.53
CA GLU A 97 -0.75 -17.16 3.50
C GLU A 97 -0.55 -17.85 2.14
N PHE A 98 -0.33 -19.17 2.19
CA PHE A 98 -0.23 -20.02 1.01
C PHE A 98 -1.21 -21.18 1.14
N LYS A 99 -2.13 -21.30 0.19
CA LYS A 99 -3.14 -22.36 0.16
C LYS A 99 -2.60 -23.66 -0.38
N THR A 100 -1.58 -23.60 -1.23
CA THR A 100 -0.97 -24.76 -1.87
C THR A 100 0.56 -24.65 -1.88
N PRO A 101 1.29 -25.77 -1.98
CA PRO A 101 2.73 -25.76 -2.21
C PRO A 101 3.13 -24.96 -3.45
N ASP A 102 2.32 -25.00 -4.53
CA ASP A 102 2.64 -24.32 -5.79
C ASP A 102 2.63 -22.78 -5.64
N GLU A 103 1.73 -22.23 -4.83
CA GLU A 103 1.74 -20.79 -4.51
C GLU A 103 3.05 -20.39 -3.81
N LEU A 104 3.53 -21.23 -2.89
CA LEU A 104 4.81 -21.04 -2.22
C LEU A 104 6.00 -21.17 -3.20
N ILE A 105 6.00 -22.18 -4.08
CA ILE A 105 7.03 -22.34 -5.13
C ILE A 105 7.11 -21.10 -6.01
N LYS A 106 5.97 -20.59 -6.47
CA LYS A 106 5.88 -19.38 -7.29
C LYS A 106 6.43 -18.16 -6.55
N LYS A 107 6.12 -18.02 -5.26
CA LYS A 107 6.65 -16.94 -4.42
C LYS A 107 8.16 -17.04 -4.24
N LEU A 108 8.69 -18.21 -3.90
CA LEU A 108 10.12 -18.47 -3.78
C LEU A 108 10.86 -18.17 -5.09
N GLY A 109 10.32 -18.63 -6.22
CA GLY A 109 10.85 -18.35 -7.56
C GLY A 109 10.88 -16.85 -7.89
N SER A 110 9.87 -16.08 -7.46
CA SER A 110 9.85 -14.63 -7.66
C SER A 110 10.90 -13.88 -6.84
N LEU A 111 11.30 -14.45 -5.70
CA LEU A 111 12.33 -13.92 -4.81
C LEU A 111 13.73 -14.39 -5.19
N ALA A 112 13.87 -15.42 -6.03
CA ALA A 112 15.15 -15.93 -6.52
C ALA A 112 15.94 -14.86 -7.29
N SER A 113 17.22 -14.69 -6.95
CA SER A 113 18.14 -13.79 -7.65
C SER A 113 18.52 -14.38 -9.01
N SER A 114 18.41 -13.58 -10.07
CA SER A 114 18.66 -14.04 -11.45
C SER A 114 20.14 -14.06 -11.85
N LYS A 115 21.04 -13.40 -11.11
CA LYS A 115 22.44 -13.20 -11.53
C LYS A 115 23.45 -13.68 -10.48
N SER A 116 24.10 -14.80 -10.80
CA SER A 116 25.16 -15.44 -10.01
C SER A 116 26.58 -14.84 -10.23
N LYS A 117 26.77 -13.65 -10.82
CA LYS A 117 28.13 -13.30 -11.33
C LYS A 117 28.84 -12.02 -10.90
N ASN A 118 28.26 -11.09 -10.14
CA ASN A 118 28.94 -9.80 -9.88
C ASN A 118 29.20 -9.48 -8.40
N ARG A 119 29.95 -10.33 -7.68
CA ARG A 119 30.73 -9.86 -6.51
C ARG A 119 32.09 -9.37 -7.01
N LYS A 120 32.10 -8.27 -7.77
CA LYS A 120 33.34 -7.51 -8.00
C LYS A 120 33.30 -6.33 -7.02
N ASN A 121 34.28 -6.27 -6.12
CA ASN A 121 34.65 -5.09 -5.32
C ASN A 121 33.85 -4.75 -4.05
N GLY A 122 33.56 -5.72 -3.18
CA GLY A 122 33.20 -5.44 -1.77
C GLY A 122 31.88 -4.70 -1.53
N THR A 123 31.16 -4.32 -2.58
CA THR A 123 29.84 -3.69 -2.48
C THR A 123 28.82 -4.71 -1.95
N ALA A 124 27.91 -4.25 -1.10
CA ALA A 124 26.82 -5.07 -0.61
C ALA A 124 26.03 -5.68 -1.79
N PRO A 125 25.67 -6.97 -1.73
CA PRO A 125 24.93 -7.62 -2.81
C PRO A 125 23.56 -6.95 -3.01
N VAL A 126 23.32 -6.48 -4.22
CA VAL A 126 22.05 -5.86 -4.66
C VAL A 126 21.02 -6.96 -4.95
N ASP A 127 19.77 -6.80 -4.51
CA ASP A 127 18.71 -7.79 -4.71
C ASP A 127 18.17 -7.78 -6.16
N THR A 128 18.73 -8.63 -7.01
CA THR A 128 18.27 -8.73 -8.41
C THR A 128 17.05 -9.63 -8.62
N SER A 129 16.31 -9.98 -7.56
CA SER A 129 15.09 -10.79 -7.67
C SER A 129 13.97 -10.04 -8.39
N LYS A 130 13.08 -10.80 -9.04
CA LYS A 130 11.95 -10.22 -9.79
C LYS A 130 11.03 -9.41 -8.89
N SER A 131 10.78 -9.89 -7.68
CA SER A 131 9.90 -9.25 -6.70
C SER A 131 10.49 -7.99 -6.08
N ASN A 132 11.82 -7.90 -5.97
CA ASN A 132 12.49 -6.74 -5.37
C ASN A 132 13.11 -5.77 -6.38
N LYS A 133 13.06 -6.11 -7.68
CA LYS A 133 13.53 -5.25 -8.77
C LYS A 133 12.86 -3.87 -8.70
N GLY A 134 13.68 -2.83 -8.52
CA GLY A 134 13.24 -1.43 -8.47
C GLY A 134 13.27 -0.81 -7.08
N TYR A 135 13.30 -1.61 -6.01
CA TYR A 135 13.45 -1.08 -4.64
C TYR A 135 14.88 -0.68 -4.31
N ASP A 136 15.87 -1.30 -4.97
CA ASP A 136 17.27 -0.88 -4.85
C ASP A 136 17.49 0.52 -5.41
N ALA A 137 16.80 0.89 -6.50
CA ALA A 137 16.89 2.23 -7.06
C ALA A 137 16.31 3.28 -6.09
N ILE A 138 15.22 2.94 -5.40
CA ILE A 138 14.62 3.77 -4.35
C ILE A 138 15.58 3.95 -3.17
N ALA A 139 16.35 2.92 -2.82
CA ALA A 139 17.35 3.01 -1.76
C ALA A 139 18.47 4.01 -2.06
N MET A 140 18.77 4.22 -3.35
CA MET A 140 19.85 5.09 -3.83
C MET A 140 19.39 6.52 -4.13
N ASP A 141 18.08 6.76 -4.19
CA ASP A 141 17.48 8.07 -4.53
C ASP A 141 16.82 8.67 -3.27
N PRO A 142 17.42 9.72 -2.66
CA PRO A 142 16.90 10.37 -1.46
C PRO A 142 15.47 10.92 -1.64
N ASP A 143 15.14 11.42 -2.82
CA ASP A 143 13.84 12.03 -3.12
C ASP A 143 12.73 10.98 -3.20
N ARG A 144 13.12 9.75 -3.58
CA ARG A 144 12.20 8.62 -3.71
C ARG A 144 12.17 7.70 -2.51
N ARG A 145 12.99 7.93 -1.48
CA ARG A 145 13.10 7.06 -0.31
C ARG A 145 11.75 6.74 0.34
N ASN A 146 10.81 7.69 0.30
CA ASN A 146 9.46 7.51 0.85
C ASN A 146 8.57 6.58 0.00
N ASP A 147 8.85 6.38 -1.29
CA ASP A 147 8.11 5.44 -2.15
C ASP A 147 8.16 4.00 -1.61
N GLY A 148 9.26 3.65 -0.93
CA GLY A 148 9.44 2.33 -0.31
C GLY A 148 8.55 2.10 0.91
N LEU A 149 8.19 3.17 1.64
CA LEU A 149 7.49 3.11 2.92
C LEU A 149 5.99 2.82 2.80
N TYR A 150 5.42 2.96 1.61
CA TYR A 150 4.02 2.61 1.39
C TYR A 150 3.73 1.12 1.63
N ARG A 151 4.61 0.20 1.20
CA ARG A 151 4.36 -1.24 1.38
C ARG A 151 4.33 -1.63 2.86
N PRO A 152 5.32 -1.21 3.68
CA PRO A 152 5.23 -1.38 5.13
C PRO A 152 3.97 -0.76 5.74
N LEU A 153 3.61 0.47 5.35
CA LEU A 153 2.39 1.13 5.84
C LEU A 153 1.12 0.31 5.55
N PHE A 154 1.00 -0.21 4.34
CA PHE A 154 -0.09 -1.09 3.94
C PHE A 154 -0.14 -2.35 4.80
N GLU A 155 1.00 -3.04 4.97
CA GLU A 155 1.07 -4.25 5.78
C GLU A 155 0.82 -3.99 7.28
N HIS A 156 1.24 -2.85 7.82
CA HIS A 156 0.87 -2.43 9.16
C HIS A 156 -0.65 -2.27 9.32
N GLY A 157 -1.30 -1.65 8.35
CA GLY A 157 -2.76 -1.54 8.32
C GLY A 157 -3.42 -2.92 8.36
N ARG A 158 -2.92 -3.88 7.56
CA ARG A 158 -3.42 -5.28 7.57
C ARG A 158 -3.23 -5.95 8.92
N VAL A 159 -2.04 -5.81 9.53
CA VAL A 159 -1.75 -6.37 10.85
C VAL A 159 -2.71 -5.81 11.89
N LEU A 160 -2.89 -4.48 11.92
CA LEU A 160 -3.83 -3.83 12.82
C LEU A 160 -5.26 -4.33 12.63
N TYR A 161 -5.73 -4.43 11.38
CA TYR A 161 -7.06 -4.97 11.06
C TYR A 161 -7.24 -6.40 11.57
N ARG A 162 -6.26 -7.28 11.32
CA ARG A 162 -6.32 -8.69 11.74
C ARG A 162 -6.26 -8.86 13.26
N LEU A 163 -5.47 -8.03 13.95
CA LEU A 163 -5.45 -7.96 15.42
C LEU A 163 -6.84 -7.61 15.96
N LYS A 164 -7.47 -6.58 15.39
CA LYS A 164 -8.81 -6.13 15.81
C LYS A 164 -9.91 -7.15 15.57
N LYS A 165 -9.81 -7.92 14.48
CA LYS A 165 -10.75 -9.00 14.17
C LYS A 165 -10.42 -10.30 14.92
N ASN A 166 -9.34 -10.33 15.70
CA ASN A 166 -8.84 -11.52 16.40
C ASN A 166 -8.62 -12.72 15.46
N ILE A 167 -8.10 -12.46 14.25
CA ILE A 167 -7.81 -13.46 13.20
C ILE A 167 -6.31 -13.56 12.88
N LEU A 168 -5.47 -13.01 13.75
CA LEU A 168 -4.02 -13.03 13.63
C LEU A 168 -3.43 -14.09 14.57
N ASP A 169 -2.57 -14.96 14.06
CA ASP A 169 -1.71 -15.78 14.92
C ASP A 169 -0.54 -14.93 15.44
N GLU A 170 -0.59 -14.55 16.71
CA GLU A 170 0.44 -13.78 17.40
C GLU A 170 1.79 -14.50 17.47
N ASN A 171 1.85 -15.82 17.20
CA ASN A 171 3.11 -16.56 17.13
C ASN A 171 3.87 -16.33 15.82
N LEU A 172 3.26 -15.67 14.82
CA LEU A 172 3.89 -15.38 13.54
C LEU A 172 4.58 -14.03 13.53
N ILE A 173 4.04 -13.04 14.24
CA ILE A 173 4.53 -11.67 14.19
C ILE A 173 4.74 -11.08 15.58
N GLU A 174 5.85 -10.38 15.77
CA GLU A 174 6.09 -9.64 17.01
C GLU A 174 5.27 -8.34 16.97
N VAL A 175 4.25 -8.27 17.82
CA VAL A 175 3.43 -7.07 18.03
C VAL A 175 3.60 -6.61 19.48
N GLY A 176 3.79 -5.31 19.66
CA GLY A 176 3.84 -4.69 20.99
C GLY A 176 2.59 -4.95 21.82
N ARG A 177 2.72 -4.91 23.16
CA ARG A 177 1.67 -5.21 24.15
C ARG A 177 0.27 -4.73 23.73
N LEU A 178 -0.70 -5.64 23.70
CA LEU A 178 -2.07 -5.42 23.20
C LEU A 178 -2.99 -4.57 24.10
N GLN A 179 -2.54 -4.09 25.27
CA GLN A 179 -3.41 -3.32 26.18
C GLN A 179 -3.96 -2.05 25.53
N TRP A 180 -3.16 -1.39 24.68
CA TRP A 180 -3.64 -0.21 23.95
C TRP A 180 -4.70 -0.57 22.90
N LEU A 181 -4.77 -1.84 22.48
CA LEU A 181 -5.71 -2.27 21.46
C LEU A 181 -7.15 -2.13 21.96
N GLU A 182 -7.44 -2.29 23.24
CA GLU A 182 -8.80 -2.18 23.78
C GLU A 182 -9.31 -0.74 23.82
N THR A 183 -8.41 0.23 24.00
CA THR A 183 -8.78 1.64 24.11
C THR A 183 -8.60 2.39 22.80
N PHE A 184 -7.73 1.88 21.90
CA PHE A 184 -7.39 2.49 20.61
C PHE A 184 -8.58 3.06 19.87
N ARG A 185 -8.43 4.32 19.43
CA ARG A 185 -9.43 5.07 18.67
C ARG A 185 -9.04 5.10 17.20
N MET A 186 -9.95 4.69 16.33
CA MET A 186 -9.80 4.91 14.89
C MET A 186 -10.70 6.06 14.48
N CYS A 187 -10.11 7.07 13.88
CA CYS A 187 -10.74 8.34 13.58
C CYS A 187 -10.47 8.73 12.13
N SER A 188 -11.35 9.49 11.50
CA SER A 188 -11.05 10.17 10.24
C SER A 188 -11.40 11.66 10.34
N PHE A 189 -10.62 12.46 9.61
CA PHE A 189 -10.81 13.91 9.52
C PHE A 189 -10.76 14.33 8.06
N ILE A 190 -11.84 14.96 7.60
CA ILE A 190 -11.98 15.51 6.25
C ILE A 190 -12.47 16.95 6.37
N TYR A 191 -12.09 17.79 5.42
CA TYR A 191 -12.57 19.16 5.30
C TYR A 191 -12.75 19.50 3.83
N ASN A 192 -13.69 20.39 3.52
CA ASN A 192 -13.75 21.01 2.20
C ASN A 192 -13.38 22.49 2.30
N ARG A 193 -12.68 22.98 1.29
CA ARG A 193 -12.39 24.41 1.09
C ARG A 193 -13.32 24.99 0.04
N TRP A 194 -13.54 26.30 0.09
CA TRP A 194 -14.28 27.00 -0.96
C TRP A 194 -13.59 26.85 -2.32
N GLN A 195 -12.26 26.96 -2.33
CA GLN A 195 -11.39 26.73 -3.48
C GLN A 195 -10.09 26.05 -3.00
N PRO A 196 -9.35 25.32 -3.85
CA PRO A 196 -8.15 24.60 -3.42
C PRO A 196 -7.10 25.47 -2.70
N SER A 197 -6.89 26.70 -3.18
CA SER A 197 -5.96 27.69 -2.62
C SER A 197 -6.57 28.55 -1.51
N SER A 198 -7.89 28.47 -1.29
CA SER A 198 -8.55 29.30 -0.29
C SER A 198 -8.29 28.78 1.13
N PRO A 199 -7.98 29.65 2.10
CA PRO A 199 -7.93 29.26 3.51
C PRO A 199 -9.33 29.00 4.09
N THR A 200 -10.39 29.39 3.37
CA THR A 200 -11.78 29.30 3.83
C THR A 200 -12.27 27.86 3.83
N ILE A 201 -12.46 27.30 5.03
CA ILE A 201 -13.09 25.99 5.24
C ILE A 201 -14.61 26.12 5.16
N LEU A 202 -15.27 25.27 4.37
CA LEU A 202 -16.73 25.27 4.25
C LEU A 202 -17.37 24.38 5.32
N ASP A 203 -16.86 23.16 5.45
CA ASP A 203 -17.35 22.16 6.38
C ASP A 203 -16.24 21.18 6.78
N ILE A 204 -16.47 20.49 7.89
CA ILE A 204 -15.57 19.51 8.51
C ILE A 204 -16.35 18.23 8.73
N GLY A 205 -15.74 17.09 8.41
CA GLY A 205 -16.25 15.77 8.68
C GLY A 205 -15.38 15.04 9.68
N LEU A 206 -16.01 14.52 10.72
CA LEU A 206 -15.35 13.69 11.73
C LEU A 206 -16.06 12.33 11.73
N ALA A 207 -15.31 11.24 11.61
CA ALA A 207 -15.83 9.91 11.92
C ALA A 207 -14.97 9.24 13.00
N GLU A 208 -15.62 8.58 13.95
CA GLU A 208 -14.97 7.92 15.08
C GLU A 208 -15.55 6.52 15.29
N GLY A 209 -14.69 5.51 15.15
CA GLY A 209 -15.02 4.13 15.48
C GLY A 209 -15.12 3.93 16.99
N ALA A 210 -15.91 2.95 17.41
CA ALA A 210 -15.97 2.58 18.83
C ALA A 210 -14.55 2.19 19.34
N PRO A 211 -14.12 2.68 20.52
CA PRO A 211 -12.84 2.30 21.10
C PRO A 211 -12.67 0.79 21.11
N GLY A 212 -11.51 0.33 20.68
CA GLY A 212 -11.22 -1.10 20.70
C GLY A 212 -11.79 -1.89 19.52
N ARG A 213 -12.76 -1.36 18.77
CA ARG A 213 -13.51 -2.12 17.78
C ARG A 213 -13.50 -1.48 16.40
N LEU A 214 -13.63 -2.33 15.37
CA LEU A 214 -13.91 -1.89 14.01
C LEU A 214 -15.42 -1.84 13.71
N ASP A 215 -16.20 -2.57 14.51
CA ASP A 215 -17.66 -2.60 14.47
C ASP A 215 -18.23 -2.21 15.85
N PRO A 216 -19.33 -1.44 15.94
CA PRO A 216 -20.22 -1.00 14.86
C PRO A 216 -19.60 0.08 13.97
N PRO A 217 -20.28 0.47 12.88
CA PRO A 217 -19.84 1.55 12.02
C PRO A 217 -19.53 2.84 12.81
N PRO A 218 -18.56 3.66 12.36
CA PRO A 218 -18.15 4.84 13.13
C PRO A 218 -19.28 5.86 13.25
N ALA A 219 -19.32 6.55 14.39
CA ALA A 219 -20.16 7.72 14.59
C ALA A 219 -19.63 8.87 13.73
N VAL A 220 -20.52 9.51 12.97
CA VAL A 220 -20.15 10.54 11.99
C VAL A 220 -20.77 11.88 12.38
N ARG A 221 -19.98 12.95 12.29
CA ARG A 221 -20.43 14.33 12.50
C ARG A 221 -20.01 15.16 11.30
N GLN A 222 -20.88 16.09 10.90
CA GLN A 222 -20.55 17.15 9.96
C GLN A 222 -20.72 18.49 10.66
N ILE A 223 -19.69 19.32 10.60
CA ILE A 223 -19.70 20.67 11.14
C ILE A 223 -19.70 21.63 9.96
N VAL A 224 -20.72 22.48 9.87
CA VAL A 224 -20.85 23.51 8.83
C VAL A 224 -20.52 24.86 9.44
N ILE A 225 -19.59 25.58 8.82
CA ILE A 225 -19.21 26.91 9.29
C ILE A 225 -20.26 27.91 8.82
N LYS A 226 -21.02 28.48 9.77
CA LYS A 226 -22.20 29.34 9.53
C LYS A 226 -21.93 30.50 8.59
N ARG A 227 -20.79 31.19 8.74
CA ARG A 227 -20.42 32.31 7.85
C ARG A 227 -20.20 31.88 6.39
N ASN A 228 -19.88 30.61 6.17
CA ASN A 228 -19.54 30.06 4.86
C ASN A 228 -20.68 29.23 4.25
N GLU A 229 -21.83 29.14 4.93
CA GLU A 229 -23.00 28.38 4.46
C GLU A 229 -23.47 28.85 3.08
N LYS A 230 -23.39 30.16 2.80
CA LYS A 230 -23.79 30.75 1.52
C LYS A 230 -22.73 30.64 0.41
N LEU A 231 -21.49 30.28 0.76
CA LEU A 231 -20.41 30.08 -0.22
C LEU A 231 -20.51 28.71 -0.92
N ASP A 232 -21.36 27.85 -0.37
CA ASP A 232 -21.76 26.61 -0.98
C ASP A 232 -22.82 26.89 -2.06
N GLU A 233 -22.36 27.02 -3.30
CA GLU A 233 -23.19 27.29 -4.50
C GLU A 233 -24.08 26.08 -4.88
N GLY A 234 -24.74 25.45 -3.91
CA GLY A 234 -25.48 24.19 -4.09
C GLY A 234 -24.59 23.01 -4.42
N LYS A 235 -23.31 23.08 -4.06
CA LYS A 235 -22.29 22.06 -4.36
C LYS A 235 -22.13 21.06 -3.23
N ARG A 236 -22.81 21.21 -2.09
CA ARG A 236 -22.73 20.24 -0.99
C ARG A 236 -23.73 19.12 -1.11
N ASP A 237 -23.27 17.92 -0.80
CA ASP A 237 -24.10 16.72 -0.77
C ASP A 237 -24.90 16.67 0.52
N THR A 238 -26.08 16.07 0.50
CA THR A 238 -26.89 15.90 1.71
C THR A 238 -26.16 15.00 2.69
N PHE A 239 -26.02 15.44 3.94
CA PHE A 239 -25.46 14.62 5.00
C PHE A 239 -26.42 13.47 5.34
N ILE A 240 -25.98 12.23 5.18
CA ILE A 240 -26.86 11.06 5.34
C ILE A 240 -26.77 10.38 6.71
N TYR A 241 -25.85 10.82 7.58
CA TYR A 241 -25.60 10.18 8.88
C TYR A 241 -26.18 10.97 10.07
N GLY A 242 -26.97 12.00 9.82
CA GLY A 242 -27.60 12.81 10.85
C GLY A 242 -27.93 14.22 10.40
N THR A 243 -28.00 15.15 11.35
CA THR A 243 -28.16 16.58 11.08
C THR A 243 -26.79 17.27 11.17
N PRO A 244 -26.38 18.09 10.19
CA PRO A 244 -25.15 18.86 10.29
C PRO A 244 -25.20 19.84 11.47
N GLU A 245 -24.09 19.95 12.18
CA GLU A 245 -23.90 20.92 13.26
C GLU A 245 -23.47 22.25 12.65
N VAL A 246 -24.36 23.23 12.65
CA VAL A 246 -24.06 24.58 12.15
C VAL A 246 -23.50 25.42 13.30
N THR A 247 -22.29 25.95 13.14
CA THR A 247 -21.60 26.70 14.21
C THR A 247 -20.72 27.81 13.63
N ASP A 248 -20.28 28.74 14.46
CA ASP A 248 -19.29 29.75 14.08
C ASP A 248 -17.86 29.16 14.11
N ASP A 249 -16.86 29.95 13.70
CA ASP A 249 -15.47 29.51 13.64
C ASP A 249 -14.92 29.09 15.01
N ASP A 250 -15.33 29.76 16.09
CA ASP A 250 -14.91 29.45 17.46
C ASP A 250 -15.51 28.12 17.94
N GLY A 251 -16.78 27.86 17.61
CA GLY A 251 -17.44 26.59 17.90
C GLY A 251 -16.86 25.42 17.09
N ALA A 252 -16.54 25.64 15.81
CA ALA A 252 -15.83 24.67 14.99
C ALA A 252 -14.44 24.36 15.58
N THR A 253 -13.69 25.40 15.94
CA THR A 253 -12.37 25.28 16.57
C THR A 253 -12.43 24.48 17.87
N ARG A 254 -13.34 24.83 18.79
CA ARG A 254 -13.54 24.08 20.03
C ARG A 254 -13.83 22.62 19.76
N THR A 255 -14.72 22.34 18.82
CA THR A 255 -15.13 20.97 18.49
C THR A 255 -13.96 20.14 17.96
N VAL A 256 -13.15 20.70 17.04
CA VAL A 256 -11.96 20.04 16.51
C VAL A 256 -10.91 19.83 17.61
N GLN A 257 -10.64 20.85 18.43
CA GLN A 257 -9.71 20.72 19.55
C GLN A 257 -10.15 19.64 20.55
N GLU A 258 -11.44 19.60 20.91
CA GLU A 258 -11.98 18.58 21.82
C GLU A 258 -11.81 17.18 21.25
N PHE A 259 -12.06 17.00 19.94
CA PHE A 259 -11.89 15.72 19.25
C PHE A 259 -10.48 15.12 19.43
N PHE A 260 -9.44 15.97 19.34
CA PHE A 260 -8.04 15.59 19.53
C PHE A 260 -7.57 15.62 20.99
N ARG A 261 -8.22 16.37 21.88
CA ARG A 261 -7.89 16.41 23.33
C ARG A 261 -8.33 15.17 24.09
N LYS A 262 -9.29 14.39 23.59
CA LYS A 262 -9.75 13.12 24.18
C LYS A 262 -8.62 12.08 24.24
N ARG A 263 -7.74 12.20 25.26
CA ARG A 263 -6.55 11.34 25.47
C ARG A 263 -6.82 10.10 26.31
N ASP A 264 -7.97 10.04 26.98
CA ASP A 264 -8.27 9.00 27.97
C ASP A 264 -8.45 7.60 27.38
N SER A 265 -8.56 7.49 26.04
CA SER A 265 -8.73 6.22 25.34
C SER A 265 -7.44 5.70 24.69
N GLY A 266 -6.26 6.18 25.08
CA GLY A 266 -5.01 5.69 24.47
C GLY A 266 -4.78 6.17 23.03
N PRO A 267 -4.00 5.46 22.21
CA PRO A 267 -3.53 5.98 20.93
C PRO A 267 -4.66 6.13 19.90
N MET A 268 -4.60 7.20 19.12
CA MET A 268 -5.50 7.48 18.00
C MET A 268 -4.83 7.15 16.67
N LEU A 269 -5.51 6.42 15.79
CA LEU A 269 -5.21 6.40 14.36
C LEU A 269 -6.10 7.42 13.64
N LEU A 270 -5.48 8.41 13.02
CA LEU A 270 -6.13 9.43 12.22
C LEU A 270 -5.99 9.11 10.72
N LEU A 271 -7.10 8.77 10.09
CA LEU A 271 -7.23 8.56 8.66
C LEU A 271 -7.52 9.90 7.98
N VAL A 272 -6.70 10.26 6.98
CA VAL A 272 -6.82 11.53 6.26
C VAL A 272 -6.70 11.31 4.75
N CYS A 273 -7.12 12.31 3.99
CA CYS A 273 -6.91 12.39 2.55
C CYS A 273 -5.96 13.57 2.27
N GLY A 274 -4.67 13.31 2.07
CA GLY A 274 -3.65 14.37 1.94
C GLY A 274 -3.07 14.84 3.29
N ARG A 275 -2.06 14.14 3.79
CA ARG A 275 -1.44 14.39 5.11
C ARG A 275 -0.96 15.84 5.27
N LYS A 276 -0.17 16.35 4.32
CA LYS A 276 0.45 17.68 4.44
C LYS A 276 -0.61 18.78 4.60
N GLY A 277 -1.61 18.80 3.71
CA GLY A 277 -2.70 19.78 3.75
C GLY A 277 -3.56 19.65 5.01
N THR A 278 -3.85 18.43 5.45
CA THR A 278 -4.61 18.21 6.69
C THR A 278 -3.87 18.71 7.93
N LEU A 279 -2.58 18.40 8.07
CA LEU A 279 -1.79 18.88 9.20
C LEU A 279 -1.62 20.41 9.21
N GLU A 280 -1.49 21.01 8.02
CA GLU A 280 -1.47 22.46 7.87
C GLU A 280 -2.78 23.10 8.33
N VAL A 281 -3.93 22.58 7.89
CA VAL A 281 -5.26 23.06 8.31
C VAL A 281 -5.48 22.89 9.80
N LEU A 282 -5.13 21.72 10.35
CA LEU A 282 -5.27 21.46 11.79
C LEU A 282 -4.46 22.46 12.63
N LYS A 283 -3.23 22.77 12.22
CA LYS A 283 -2.38 23.74 12.91
C LYS A 283 -2.87 25.18 12.73
N GLN A 284 -3.07 25.61 11.48
CA GLN A 284 -3.33 27.03 11.16
C GLN A 284 -4.77 27.45 11.47
N CYS A 285 -5.75 26.58 11.24
CA CYS A 285 -7.17 26.93 11.38
C CYS A 285 -7.74 26.58 12.74
N TYR A 286 -7.19 25.56 13.42
CA TYR A 286 -7.80 24.99 14.63
C TYR A 286 -6.85 24.89 15.83
N ASP A 287 -5.61 25.37 15.69
CA ASP A 287 -4.58 25.34 16.75
C ASP A 287 -4.39 23.94 17.37
N VAL A 288 -4.40 22.92 16.51
CA VAL A 288 -4.10 21.54 16.90
C VAL A 288 -2.62 21.27 16.67
N ASP A 289 -1.86 21.16 17.76
CA ASP A 289 -0.44 20.82 17.70
C ASP A 289 -0.22 19.34 17.33
N GLY A 290 0.25 19.13 16.10
CA GLY A 290 0.61 17.82 15.55
C GLY A 290 2.09 17.44 15.69
N THR A 291 2.93 18.23 16.35
CA THR A 291 4.39 18.00 16.40
C THR A 291 4.79 16.65 16.99
N ALA A 292 4.02 16.17 17.96
CA ALA A 292 4.24 14.88 18.61
C ALA A 292 3.60 13.69 17.89
N TRP A 293 2.99 13.87 16.70
CA TRP A 293 2.23 12.81 16.02
C TRP A 293 3.13 11.88 15.19
N GLY A 294 2.81 10.60 15.22
CA GLY A 294 3.53 9.56 14.47
C GLY A 294 3.20 9.58 12.98
N ASN A 295 4.13 9.11 12.17
CA ASN A 295 3.89 8.84 10.75
C ASN A 295 3.63 7.36 10.52
N GLY A 296 2.44 7.02 10.01
CA GLY A 296 2.07 5.63 9.80
C GLY A 296 1.82 4.88 11.12
N LEU A 297 2.09 3.58 11.12
CA LEU A 297 1.68 2.65 12.19
C LEU A 297 2.85 1.85 12.79
N LYS A 298 4.08 2.06 12.33
CA LYS A 298 5.24 1.27 12.75
C LYS A 298 5.46 1.35 14.25
N ASP A 299 5.60 2.56 14.79
CA ASP A 299 5.90 2.75 16.22
C ASP A 299 4.76 2.29 17.13
N LEU A 300 3.53 2.20 16.60
CA LEU A 300 2.39 1.64 17.31
C LEU A 300 2.47 0.10 17.41
N LEU A 301 2.76 -0.57 16.31
CA LEU A 301 2.73 -2.04 16.22
C LEU A 301 4.05 -2.69 16.64
N GLN A 302 5.17 -2.04 16.33
CA GLN A 302 6.53 -2.52 16.54
C GLN A 302 7.36 -1.44 17.26
N PRO A 303 6.98 -1.06 18.50
CA PRO A 303 7.70 -0.03 19.24
C PRO A 303 9.15 -0.46 19.43
N SER A 304 10.08 0.41 19.03
CA SER A 304 11.50 0.18 19.26
C SER A 304 11.74 0.01 20.75
N SER A 305 12.43 -1.06 21.16
CA SER A 305 12.68 -1.44 22.56
C SER A 305 13.36 -0.35 23.40
N ARG A 306 13.92 0.68 22.75
CA ARG A 306 14.70 1.76 23.36
C ARG A 306 13.89 2.98 23.78
N ALA A 307 12.65 3.16 23.31
CA ALA A 307 11.80 4.25 23.80
C ALA A 307 10.31 3.94 23.57
N PRO A 308 9.47 3.92 24.62
CA PRO A 308 8.03 3.92 24.45
C PRO A 308 7.57 5.34 24.09
N SER A 309 8.05 5.91 22.98
CA SER A 309 7.45 7.12 22.42
C SER A 309 6.14 6.71 21.76
N ARG A 310 5.11 6.50 22.58
CA ARG A 310 3.75 6.32 22.08
C ARG A 310 3.28 7.69 21.64
N HIS A 311 3.36 7.95 20.35
CA HIS A 311 2.70 9.11 19.77
C HIS A 311 1.21 9.06 20.16
N PRO A 312 0.62 10.20 20.55
CA PRO A 312 -0.80 10.24 20.90
C PRO A 312 -1.68 9.99 19.66
N VAL A 313 -1.21 10.39 18.49
CA VAL A 313 -1.91 10.27 17.21
C VAL A 313 -0.95 9.70 16.16
N TYR A 314 -1.44 8.75 15.38
CA TYR A 314 -0.76 8.11 14.25
C TYR A 314 -1.52 8.46 12.98
N VAL A 315 -0.90 9.18 12.06
CA VAL A 315 -1.60 9.67 10.86
C VAL A 315 -1.32 8.77 9.67
N VAL A 316 -2.38 8.36 8.97
CA VAL A 316 -2.35 7.54 7.76
C VAL A 316 -3.06 8.26 6.62
N ASP A 317 -2.33 8.47 5.53
CA ASP A 317 -2.89 9.06 4.30
C ASP A 317 -3.50 7.96 3.43
N VAL A 318 -4.83 7.88 3.44
CA VAL A 318 -5.57 6.86 2.71
C VAL A 318 -5.53 7.11 1.21
N LYS A 319 -5.39 8.36 0.76
CA LYS A 319 -5.24 8.71 -0.66
C LYS A 319 -3.91 8.19 -1.18
N GLU A 320 -2.82 8.48 -0.49
CA GLU A 320 -1.51 7.95 -0.84
C GLU A 320 -1.53 6.42 -0.86
N MET A 321 -2.18 5.82 0.14
CA MET A 321 -2.32 4.37 0.17
C MET A 321 -3.08 3.81 -1.04
N ALA A 322 -4.18 4.43 -1.43
CA ALA A 322 -4.98 4.02 -2.57
C ALA A 322 -4.25 4.22 -3.91
N LEU A 323 -3.54 5.33 -4.09
CA LEU A 323 -2.76 5.62 -5.30
C LEU A 323 -1.75 4.51 -5.58
N LYS A 324 -0.95 4.17 -4.56
CA LYS A 324 0.07 3.14 -4.68
C LYS A 324 -0.55 1.73 -4.78
N HIS A 325 -1.72 1.50 -4.18
CA HIS A 325 -2.45 0.24 -4.28
C HIS A 325 -2.96 -0.03 -5.70
N LEU A 326 -3.66 0.96 -6.25
CA LEU A 326 -4.36 0.88 -7.53
C LEU A 326 -3.43 1.13 -8.71
N LYS A 327 -2.22 1.65 -8.46
CA LYS A 327 -1.23 2.05 -9.47
C LYS A 327 -1.82 3.05 -10.47
N VAL A 328 -2.52 4.04 -9.94
CA VAL A 328 -3.11 5.13 -10.72
C VAL A 328 -2.44 6.45 -10.36
N ASP A 329 -2.49 7.39 -11.28
CA ASP A 329 -2.05 8.77 -11.09
C ASP A 329 -2.98 9.56 -10.16
N GLU A 330 -2.43 10.62 -9.57
CA GLU A 330 -3.12 11.43 -8.58
C GLU A 330 -4.43 12.04 -9.08
N GLN A 331 -4.49 12.37 -10.37
CA GLN A 331 -5.67 12.95 -11.01
C GLN A 331 -6.86 11.99 -11.01
N GLN A 332 -6.60 10.68 -11.09
CA GLN A 332 -7.66 9.68 -11.02
C GLN A 332 -8.28 9.57 -9.62
N LEU A 333 -7.58 9.97 -8.56
CA LEU A 333 -8.03 9.90 -7.16
C LEU A 333 -8.11 11.28 -6.49
N ARG A 334 -8.49 12.31 -7.25
CA ARG A 334 -8.57 13.69 -6.76
C ARG A 334 -9.59 13.91 -5.62
N THR A 335 -10.60 13.05 -5.49
CA THR A 335 -11.62 13.13 -4.43
C THR A 335 -11.77 11.81 -3.69
N VAL A 336 -12.28 11.88 -2.46
CA VAL A 336 -12.65 10.70 -1.65
C VAL A 336 -13.64 9.81 -2.38
N HIS A 337 -14.64 10.40 -3.05
CA HIS A 337 -15.58 9.64 -3.87
C HIS A 337 -14.89 8.77 -4.92
N LEU A 338 -13.92 9.33 -5.68
CA LEU A 338 -13.20 8.58 -6.71
C LEU A 338 -12.35 7.45 -6.12
N ILE A 339 -11.77 7.64 -4.94
CA ILE A 339 -11.09 6.58 -4.19
C ILE A 339 -12.08 5.43 -3.92
N CYS A 340 -13.24 5.73 -3.34
CA CYS A 340 -14.27 4.74 -3.04
C CYS A 340 -14.82 4.05 -4.30
N THR A 341 -15.07 4.78 -5.39
CA THR A 341 -15.50 4.17 -6.66
C THR A 341 -14.47 3.18 -7.19
N LYS A 342 -13.18 3.56 -7.21
CA LYS A 342 -12.11 2.66 -7.70
C LYS A 342 -11.90 1.44 -6.79
N LEU A 343 -12.24 1.55 -5.51
CA LEU A 343 -12.25 0.44 -4.56
C LEU A 343 -13.55 -0.39 -4.60
N GLY A 344 -14.53 -0.03 -5.43
CA GLY A 344 -15.80 -0.75 -5.55
C GLY A 344 -16.77 -0.50 -4.39
N LEU A 345 -16.55 0.56 -3.58
CA LEU A 345 -17.41 0.92 -2.45
C LEU A 345 -18.60 1.80 -2.83
N ALA A 346 -18.56 2.43 -4.01
CA ALA A 346 -19.63 3.26 -4.52
C ALA A 346 -20.04 2.79 -5.91
N THR A 347 -21.32 2.46 -6.08
CA THR A 347 -21.91 2.08 -7.35
C THR A 347 -22.44 3.32 -8.08
N GLY A 348 -21.86 3.61 -9.24
CA GLY A 348 -22.46 4.40 -10.33
C GLY A 348 -23.15 5.71 -9.95
N GLY A 349 -22.41 6.81 -9.99
CA GLY A 349 -22.97 8.17 -9.96
C GLY A 349 -21.86 9.19 -10.00
N GLN A 350 -21.96 10.19 -10.88
CA GLN A 350 -21.19 11.42 -10.70
C GLN A 350 -21.76 12.10 -9.45
N ILE A 351 -21.07 11.99 -8.32
CA ILE A 351 -21.39 12.88 -7.21
C ILE A 351 -20.88 14.25 -7.64
N LYS A 352 -21.84 15.11 -8.01
CA LYS A 352 -21.58 16.51 -8.39
C LYS A 352 -21.21 17.36 -7.18
N THR A 353 -21.41 16.82 -5.99
CA THR A 353 -21.39 17.53 -4.72
C THR A 353 -20.41 16.91 -3.71
N VAL A 354 -19.97 17.69 -2.74
CA VAL A 354 -19.02 17.25 -1.69
C VAL A 354 -19.67 17.35 -0.32
N SER A 355 -19.42 16.41 0.59
CA SER A 355 -19.85 16.53 1.99
C SER A 355 -18.74 15.96 2.85
N ALA A 356 -18.11 16.81 3.66
CA ALA A 356 -16.99 16.37 4.49
C ALA A 356 -17.45 15.28 5.47
N GLY A 357 -18.68 15.37 5.98
CA GLY A 357 -19.30 14.35 6.82
C GLY A 357 -19.37 13.00 6.10
N ASN A 358 -19.98 12.94 4.91
CA ASN A 358 -20.07 11.69 4.14
C ASN A 358 -18.67 11.17 3.76
N ASP A 359 -17.74 12.06 3.39
CA ASP A 359 -16.39 11.69 2.99
C ASP A 359 -15.51 11.18 4.15
N SER A 360 -15.72 11.70 5.36
CA SER A 360 -15.04 11.19 6.56
C SER A 360 -15.40 9.72 6.80
N ARG A 361 -16.66 9.35 6.58
CA ARG A 361 -17.08 7.95 6.63
C ARG A 361 -16.49 7.12 5.48
N ARG A 362 -16.57 7.62 4.25
CA ARG A 362 -16.05 6.95 3.06
C ARG A 362 -14.55 6.64 3.16
N ILE A 363 -13.73 7.54 3.71
CA ILE A 363 -12.30 7.27 3.93
C ILE A 363 -12.07 6.16 4.96
N PHE A 364 -12.89 6.08 6.00
CA PHE A 364 -12.83 5.00 6.98
C PHE A 364 -13.13 3.64 6.31
N ASP A 365 -14.18 3.59 5.49
CA ASP A 365 -14.55 2.38 4.74
C ASP A 365 -13.48 2.02 3.69
N ALA A 366 -12.93 3.02 2.99
CA ALA A 366 -11.85 2.84 2.01
C ALA A 366 -10.58 2.26 2.64
N TRP A 367 -10.16 2.78 3.80
CA TRP A 367 -9.03 2.21 4.54
C TRP A 367 -9.30 0.75 4.91
N THR A 368 -10.50 0.46 5.44
CA THR A 368 -10.89 -0.89 5.84
C THR A 368 -10.79 -1.88 4.69
N VAL A 369 -11.33 -1.55 3.51
CA VAL A 369 -11.25 -2.41 2.32
C VAL A 369 -9.82 -2.58 1.81
N LEU A 370 -8.99 -1.53 1.86
CA LEU A 370 -7.59 -1.64 1.48
C LEU A 370 -6.86 -2.68 2.34
N VAL A 371 -7.05 -2.63 3.66
CA VAL A 371 -6.30 -3.44 4.65
C VAL A 371 -6.94 -4.80 4.97
N GLU A 372 -8.21 -5.01 4.65
CA GLU A 372 -8.85 -6.33 4.77
C GLU A 372 -8.30 -7.33 3.75
N GLY A 373 -7.87 -6.83 2.59
CA GLY A 373 -7.46 -7.67 1.48
C GLY A 373 -6.22 -8.56 1.73
N PRO A 374 -5.88 -9.39 0.73
CA PRO A 374 -4.67 -10.21 0.76
C PRO A 374 -3.38 -9.38 0.85
N ALA A 375 -2.27 -10.05 1.15
CA ALA A 375 -0.96 -9.40 1.26
C ALA A 375 -0.58 -8.67 -0.01
N ILE A 376 0.22 -7.62 0.12
CA ILE A 376 0.61 -6.80 -1.04
C ILE A 376 1.25 -7.62 -2.14
N ASP A 377 1.92 -8.71 -1.78
CA ASP A 377 2.57 -9.64 -2.70
C ASP A 377 1.66 -10.75 -3.23
N GLU A 378 0.57 -11.07 -2.53
CA GLU A 378 -0.47 -11.98 -3.02
C GLU A 378 -1.27 -11.29 -4.15
N LYS A 379 -1.57 -9.98 -4.01
CA LYS A 379 -2.30 -9.18 -5.00
C LYS A 379 -1.54 -8.92 -6.30
N ARG A 380 -0.20 -8.91 -6.26
CA ARG A 380 0.65 -8.57 -7.41
C ARG A 380 0.96 -9.74 -8.33
N GLN A 381 0.58 -10.96 -7.97
CA GLN A 381 0.53 -12.00 -8.97
C GLN A 381 -0.50 -11.56 -10.01
N PRO A 382 -0.15 -11.45 -11.30
CA PRO A 382 -1.14 -11.13 -12.31
C PRO A 382 -2.28 -12.11 -12.10
N ARG A 383 -3.49 -11.59 -11.89
CA ARG A 383 -4.70 -12.35 -12.10
C ARG A 383 -4.64 -12.72 -13.58
N GLU A 384 -3.99 -13.83 -13.89
CA GLU A 384 -4.20 -14.60 -15.11
C GLU A 384 -5.61 -15.18 -14.97
N GLN A 385 -6.62 -14.30 -14.88
CA GLN A 385 -7.94 -14.69 -15.30
C GLN A 385 -7.82 -14.79 -16.81
N PRO A 386 -7.97 -15.98 -17.42
CA PRO A 386 -8.26 -16.01 -18.83
C PRO A 386 -9.50 -15.14 -18.99
N LEU A 387 -9.36 -14.00 -19.67
CA LEU A 387 -10.51 -13.34 -20.26
C LEU A 387 -11.21 -14.45 -21.01
N SER A 388 -12.41 -14.83 -20.58
CA SER A 388 -13.24 -15.78 -21.30
C SER A 388 -13.32 -15.23 -22.71
N VAL A 389 -12.59 -15.86 -23.63
CA VAL A 389 -12.74 -15.61 -25.05
C VAL A 389 -14.19 -16.00 -25.30
N ALA A 390 -15.04 -14.99 -25.47
CA ALA A 390 -16.40 -15.22 -25.92
C ALA A 390 -16.30 -16.10 -27.15
N SER A 391 -16.88 -17.29 -27.10
CA SER A 391 -16.96 -18.18 -28.25
C SER A 391 -17.51 -17.35 -29.42
N PRO A 392 -16.85 -17.36 -30.59
CA PRO A 392 -17.42 -16.72 -31.76
C PRO A 392 -18.81 -17.30 -32.02
N PRO A 393 -19.79 -16.47 -32.45
CA PRO A 393 -21.10 -16.97 -32.78
C PRO A 393 -20.98 -18.05 -33.86
N ALA A 394 -21.61 -19.19 -33.61
CA ALA A 394 -21.74 -20.25 -34.60
C ALA A 394 -22.53 -19.70 -35.79
N ASN A 395 -21.83 -19.37 -36.88
CA ASN A 395 -22.46 -19.24 -38.18
C ASN A 395 -22.89 -20.65 -38.62
N ASN A 396 -24.20 -20.84 -38.64
CA ASN A 396 -24.81 -21.91 -39.41
C ASN A 396 -24.64 -21.58 -40.89
N ASP A 397 -23.66 -22.21 -41.54
CA ASP A 397 -23.66 -22.33 -42.99
C ASP A 397 -23.96 -23.79 -43.34
N GLY A 398 -25.18 -23.99 -43.84
CA GLY A 398 -25.54 -25.17 -44.60
C GLY A 398 -25.06 -25.00 -46.04
N ASP A 399 -24.34 -26.02 -46.49
CA ASP A 399 -24.15 -26.53 -47.86
C ASP A 399 -24.58 -25.66 -49.06
N ASP A 400 -23.62 -25.34 -49.93
CA ASP A 400 -23.71 -25.72 -51.35
C ASP A 400 -22.31 -25.80 -52.00
N PRO A 401 -22.00 -26.82 -52.82
CA PRO A 401 -20.74 -26.97 -53.54
C PRO A 401 -20.80 -26.31 -54.94
N ASP A 402 -19.62 -26.15 -55.55
CA ASP A 402 -19.36 -25.61 -56.90
C ASP A 402 -19.25 -24.08 -57.03
N SER A 403 -18.03 -23.56 -56.92
CA SER A 403 -17.56 -22.56 -57.88
C SER A 403 -16.05 -22.58 -58.04
N ASP A 404 -15.68 -22.83 -59.29
CA ASP A 404 -14.37 -22.81 -59.93
C ASP A 404 -13.43 -21.69 -59.46
N PHE A 405 -12.22 -22.10 -59.09
CA PHE A 405 -11.08 -21.24 -58.86
C PHE A 405 -10.46 -20.86 -60.23
N ASP A 406 -10.64 -19.60 -60.68
CA ASP A 406 -10.07 -19.09 -61.94
C ASP A 406 -8.60 -18.62 -61.73
N PRO A 407 -7.61 -19.23 -62.40
CA PRO A 407 -6.20 -18.89 -62.25
C PRO A 407 -5.73 -17.61 -62.96
N ASN A 408 -6.61 -16.72 -63.43
CA ASN A 408 -6.22 -15.49 -64.15
C ASN A 408 -6.33 -14.14 -63.39
N ASP A 409 -6.65 -14.11 -62.09
CA ASP A 409 -6.74 -12.84 -61.33
C ASP A 409 -5.40 -12.35 -60.73
N ILE A 410 -4.30 -12.49 -61.47
CA ILE A 410 -3.02 -11.83 -61.17
C ILE A 410 -2.89 -10.57 -62.02
N VAL A 411 -3.02 -9.40 -61.38
CA VAL A 411 -2.58 -8.13 -61.98
C VAL A 411 -1.36 -7.59 -61.23
N GLN A 412 -0.20 -7.81 -61.82
CA GLN A 412 1.00 -6.98 -61.65
C GLN A 412 0.87 -5.73 -62.54
N GLN A 413 1.27 -4.56 -62.06
CA GLN A 413 2.21 -3.70 -62.80
C GLN A 413 2.81 -2.59 -61.93
N ALA A 414 4.07 -2.29 -62.26
CA ALA A 414 5.07 -1.58 -61.49
C ALA A 414 5.56 -0.30 -62.25
N PRO A 415 6.83 0.13 -62.20
CA PRO A 415 7.31 1.35 -61.53
C PRO A 415 8.06 2.35 -62.45
N ALA A 416 8.58 3.47 -61.90
CA ALA A 416 9.90 4.12 -62.18
C ALA A 416 9.94 5.55 -61.58
N ALA A 417 10.87 5.90 -60.66
CA ALA A 417 12.29 6.33 -60.81
C ALA A 417 12.43 7.88 -60.95
N THR A 418 13.26 8.63 -60.23
CA THR A 418 14.74 8.58 -60.17
C THR A 418 15.34 9.54 -59.10
N ALA A 419 16.50 9.13 -58.54
CA ALA A 419 17.75 9.81 -58.09
C ALA A 419 17.76 11.28 -57.54
N SER A 420 18.67 11.78 -56.68
CA SER A 420 20.09 11.45 -56.42
C SER A 420 20.63 12.13 -55.13
N THR A 421 21.59 11.46 -54.47
CA THR A 421 22.84 11.88 -53.77
C THR A 421 23.06 13.34 -53.25
N HIS A 422 23.39 13.51 -51.95
CA HIS A 422 24.65 14.14 -51.48
C HIS A 422 24.90 14.05 -49.95
N THR A 423 26.18 14.02 -49.63
CA THR A 423 26.94 14.03 -48.36
C THR A 423 26.90 15.35 -47.56
N GLY A 424 27.05 15.30 -46.21
CA GLY A 424 27.82 16.32 -45.47
C GLY A 424 27.24 16.96 -44.19
N GLN A 425 27.97 16.80 -43.07
CA GLN A 425 28.31 17.77 -42.00
C GLN A 425 27.28 18.61 -41.19
N SER A 426 27.48 18.51 -39.86
CA SER A 426 27.52 19.59 -38.82
C SER A 426 26.24 20.29 -38.31
N GLY A 427 26.16 20.43 -36.98
CA GLY A 427 25.89 21.71 -36.31
C GLY A 427 24.50 21.95 -35.69
N GLY A 428 24.49 22.46 -34.45
CA GLY A 428 23.36 23.13 -33.76
C GLY A 428 22.72 22.27 -32.65
N SER A 429 22.88 22.47 -31.33
CA SER A 429 22.97 23.68 -30.50
C SER A 429 21.75 24.62 -30.60
N TYR A 430 20.83 24.47 -29.64
CA TYR A 430 19.83 25.45 -29.16
C TYR A 430 19.63 25.06 -27.67
N ILE A 431 20.15 25.72 -26.63
CA ILE A 431 19.94 27.09 -26.13
C ILE A 431 18.49 27.56 -26.32
N TYR A 432 17.72 27.46 -25.24
CA TYR A 432 16.67 28.41 -24.92
C TYR A 432 17.06 29.03 -23.58
N ASP A 433 17.64 30.21 -23.68
CA ASP A 433 17.50 31.28 -22.68
C ASP A 433 16.07 31.81 -22.83
N ASP A 434 15.32 31.90 -21.73
CA ASP A 434 14.20 32.83 -21.63
C ASP A 434 14.24 33.47 -20.25
N ASP A 435 14.76 34.70 -20.27
CA ASP A 435 14.78 35.67 -19.19
C ASP A 435 13.35 36.09 -18.82
N SER A 436 13.02 36.10 -17.53
CA SER A 436 12.17 37.18 -17.01
C SER A 436 12.49 37.46 -15.55
N ASP A 437 13.42 38.39 -15.41
CA ASP A 437 13.68 39.20 -14.24
C ASP A 437 12.48 40.14 -14.00
N TYR A 438 11.91 40.09 -12.79
CA TYR A 438 11.02 41.12 -12.27
C TYR A 438 11.55 41.52 -10.89
N GLY A 439 12.50 42.44 -10.89
CA GLY A 439 12.60 43.46 -9.86
C GLY A 439 11.87 44.72 -10.33
N ASP A 440 11.10 45.35 -9.44
CA ASP A 440 11.49 46.66 -8.94
C ASP A 440 10.67 47.03 -7.70
N ASP A 441 11.38 47.68 -6.79
CA ASP A 441 10.97 48.20 -5.51
C ASP A 441 10.11 49.47 -5.66
N SER A 442 9.34 49.78 -4.61
CA SER A 442 8.91 51.15 -4.33
C SER A 442 8.74 51.34 -2.83
N GLU A 443 9.66 52.14 -2.28
CA GLU A 443 9.67 52.99 -1.06
C GLU A 443 8.90 52.59 0.22
#